data_AF-A0A521ILW6-F1
#
_entry.id   AF-A0A521ILW6-F1
#
_cell.length_a   1.000
_cell.length_b   1.000
_cell.length_c   1.000
_cell.angle_alpha   90.00
_cell.angle_beta   90.00
_cell.angle_gamma   90.00
#
_symmetry.space_group_name_H-M   'P 1'
#
loop_
_entity.id
_entity.type
_entity.pdbx_description
1 polymer ?
#
loop_
_entity_poly.entity_id
_entity_poly.type
_entity_poly.pdbx_seq_one_letter_code
_entity_poly.pdbx_strand_id
1 'polypeptide(L)'
;MLKHPIILAFLATMGTWGMTAIGAAFVFFFKTINRHVMNGMLGFASGVMIAASFWSLLQPAIELAEGGSLPPWAVAAIGFLAGGAFLWLSDQLIPHAHLDSKPGESEGIPTNLRRSILLVLAITLHNIPEGLAVGVAIGAAA
;
A
#
# COMPACT_ATOMS: atom_id res chain seq x y z
N MET A 1 -9.47 17.77 -20.32
CA MET A 1 -8.26 17.55 -19.50
C MET A 1 -8.53 16.62 -18.32
N LEU A 2 -9.52 16.87 -17.46
CA LEU A 2 -9.87 16.03 -16.30
C LEU A 2 -10.53 14.66 -16.62
N LYS A 3 -10.79 14.33 -17.89
CA LYS A 3 -11.37 13.02 -18.30
C LYS A 3 -10.32 11.98 -18.69
N HIS A 4 -9.03 12.33 -18.71
CA HIS A 4 -7.99 11.38 -19.09
C HIS A 4 -7.64 10.50 -17.87
N PRO A 5 -7.78 9.16 -17.96
CA PRO A 5 -7.60 8.27 -16.81
C PRO A 5 -6.22 8.42 -16.15
N ILE A 6 -5.18 8.60 -16.96
CA ILE A 6 -3.81 8.85 -16.46
C ILE A 6 -3.73 10.12 -15.59
N ILE A 7 -4.38 11.22 -16.01
CA ILE A 7 -4.36 12.48 -15.25
C ILE A 7 -5.14 12.32 -13.94
N LEU A 8 -6.27 11.61 -13.97
CA LEU A 8 -7.04 11.30 -12.77
C LEU A 8 -6.24 10.42 -11.80
N ALA A 9 -5.60 9.36 -12.29
CA ALA A 9 -4.76 8.49 -11.48
C ALA A 9 -3.58 9.24 -10.86
N PHE A 10 -2.94 10.13 -11.63
CA PHE A 10 -1.86 10.99 -11.13
C PHE A 10 -2.35 11.95 -10.04
N LEU A 11 -3.46 12.66 -10.26
CA LEU A 11 -4.01 13.59 -9.27
C LEU A 11 -4.49 12.88 -8.01
N ALA A 12 -5.12 11.71 -8.14
CA ALA A 12 -5.55 10.90 -7.01
C ALA A 12 -4.36 10.41 -6.18
N THR A 13 -3.30 9.92 -6.84
CA THR A 13 -2.06 9.48 -6.16
C THR A 13 -1.31 10.64 -5.52
N MET A 14 -1.30 11.83 -6.13
CA MET A 14 -0.80 13.04 -5.50
C MET A 14 -1.64 13.45 -4.28
N GLY A 15 -2.95 13.20 -4.34
CA GLY A 15 -3.87 13.38 -3.21
C GLY A 15 -3.53 12.45 -2.04
N THR A 16 -3.32 11.15 -2.29
CA THR A 16 -2.93 10.19 -1.23
C THR A 16 -1.58 10.54 -0.61
N TRP A 17 -0.61 10.93 -1.45
CA TRP A 17 0.67 11.45 -0.97
C TRP A 17 0.49 12.71 -0.10
N GLY A 18 -0.38 13.64 -0.53
CA GLY A 18 -0.70 14.86 0.22
C GLY A 18 -1.28 14.56 1.60
N MET A 19 -2.19 13.58 1.69
CA MET A 19 -2.74 13.14 2.98
C MET A 19 -1.66 12.54 3.89
N THR A 20 -0.74 11.76 3.34
CA THR A 20 0.42 11.23 4.08
C THR A 20 1.31 12.35 4.58
N ALA A 21 1.60 13.35 3.74
CA ALA A 21 2.41 14.51 4.11
C ALA A 21 1.74 15.35 5.21
N ILE A 22 0.41 15.55 5.14
CA ILE A 22 -0.36 16.23 6.18
C ILE A 22 -0.28 15.44 7.49
N GLY A 23 -0.48 14.11 7.46
CA GLY A 23 -0.34 13.25 8.63
C GLY A 23 1.05 13.34 9.26
N ALA A 24 2.10 13.29 8.44
CA ALA A 24 3.48 13.42 8.90
C ALA A 24 3.79 14.80 9.49
N ALA A 25 3.19 15.88 8.97
CA ALA A 25 3.39 17.24 9.47
C ALA A 25 2.94 17.43 10.93
N PHE A 26 2.07 16.57 11.46
CA PHE A 26 1.68 16.62 12.88
C PHE A 26 2.86 16.41 13.85
N VAL A 27 3.99 15.87 13.38
CA VAL A 27 5.23 15.74 14.17
C VAL A 27 5.75 17.10 14.67
N PHE A 28 5.42 18.20 13.99
CA PHE A 28 5.80 19.56 14.41
C PHE A 28 4.98 20.05 15.63
N PHE A 29 3.80 19.47 15.88
CA PHE A 29 2.94 19.83 17.01
C PHE A 29 3.10 18.85 18.17
N PHE A 30 3.19 17.54 17.89
CA PHE A 30 3.29 16.50 18.92
C PHE A 30 4.44 15.54 18.60
N LYS A 31 5.42 15.43 19.51
CA LYS A 31 6.59 14.54 19.35
C LYS A 31 6.37 13.13 19.87
N THR A 32 5.34 12.93 20.69
CA THR A 32 5.01 11.64 21.32
C THR A 32 3.50 11.48 21.34
N ILE A 33 3.02 10.28 21.00
CA ILE A 33 1.60 9.94 20.97
C ILE A 33 1.37 8.80 21.97
N ASN A 34 0.25 8.83 22.70
CA ASN A 34 -0.16 7.75 23.58
C ASN A 34 -0.28 6.44 22.78
N ARG A 35 0.34 5.34 23.25
CA ARG A 35 0.29 4.03 22.58
C ARG A 35 -1.13 3.53 22.29
N HIS A 36 -2.10 3.80 23.16
CA HIS A 36 -3.49 3.41 22.92
C HIS A 36 -4.09 4.15 21.71
N VAL A 37 -3.78 5.44 21.58
CA VAL A 37 -4.22 6.25 20.42
C VAL A 37 -3.51 5.78 19.15
N MET A 38 -2.20 5.56 19.22
CA MET A 38 -1.41 5.04 18.08
C MET A 38 -1.95 3.68 17.61
N ASN A 39 -2.19 2.74 18.53
CA ASN A 39 -2.77 1.44 18.20
C ASN A 39 -4.19 1.57 17.63
N GLY A 40 -4.99 2.51 18.13
CA GLY A 40 -6.30 2.84 17.55
C GLY A 40 -6.21 3.36 16.12
N MET A 41 -5.24 4.24 15.82
CA MET A 41 -4.99 4.76 14.47
C MET A 41 -4.54 3.64 13.51
N LEU A 42 -3.60 2.79 13.94
CA LEU A 42 -3.12 1.65 13.15
C LEU A 42 -4.25 0.62 12.91
N GLY A 43 -5.07 0.35 13.93
CA GLY A 43 -6.25 -0.51 13.81
C GLY A 43 -7.30 0.04 12.85
N PHE A 44 -7.56 1.35 12.89
CA PHE A 44 -8.44 2.02 11.94
C PHE A 44 -7.90 1.94 10.50
N ALA A 45 -6.63 2.27 10.29
CA ALA A 45 -5.99 2.23 8.97
C ALA A 45 -6.03 0.81 8.38
N SER A 46 -5.63 -0.21 9.14
CA SER A 46 -5.69 -1.60 8.70
C SER A 46 -7.13 -2.06 8.40
N GLY A 47 -8.10 -1.65 9.20
CA GLY A 47 -9.52 -1.94 8.95
C GLY A 47 -10.03 -1.34 7.63
N VAL A 48 -9.71 -0.08 7.35
CA VAL A 48 -10.07 0.58 6.08
C VAL A 48 -9.42 -0.14 4.89
N MET A 49 -8.14 -0.52 5.01
CA MET A 49 -7.43 -1.20 3.93
C MET A 49 -7.97 -2.62 3.65
N ILE A 50 -8.35 -3.37 4.69
CA ILE A 50 -9.00 -4.69 4.52
C ILE A 50 -10.35 -4.52 3.82
N ALA A 51 -11.16 -3.54 4.24
CA ALA A 51 -12.44 -3.27 3.60
C ALA A 51 -12.28 -2.87 2.13
N ALA A 52 -11.40 -1.91 1.84
CA ALA A 52 -11.12 -1.48 0.47
C ALA A 52 -10.63 -2.63 -0.42
N SER A 53 -9.80 -3.53 0.13
CA SER A 53 -9.31 -4.71 -0.60
C SER A 53 -10.44 -5.61 -1.10
N PHE A 54 -11.52 -5.76 -0.32
CA PHE A 54 -12.66 -6.57 -0.74
C PHE A 54 -13.63 -5.78 -1.62
N TRP A 55 -14.22 -4.69 -1.10
CA TRP A 55 -15.31 -3.98 -1.78
C TRP A 55 -14.85 -3.12 -2.96
N SER A 56 -13.62 -2.60 -2.93
CA SER A 56 -13.13 -1.68 -3.96
C SER A 56 -12.22 -2.35 -4.98
N LEU A 57 -11.68 -3.54 -4.68
CA LEU A 57 -10.76 -4.26 -5.59
C LEU A 57 -11.26 -5.65 -5.93
N LEU A 58 -11.41 -6.55 -4.95
CA LEU A 58 -11.68 -7.97 -5.23
C LEU A 58 -13.07 -8.19 -5.84
N GLN A 59 -14.12 -7.59 -5.27
CA GLN A 59 -15.46 -7.70 -5.80
C GLN A 59 -15.56 -7.11 -7.23
N PRO A 60 -15.10 -5.87 -7.51
CA PRO A 60 -15.05 -5.36 -8.87
C PRO A 60 -14.22 -6.20 -9.83
N ALA A 61 -13.11 -6.80 -9.38
CA ALA A 61 -12.30 -7.69 -10.21
C ALA A 61 -13.05 -8.97 -10.62
N ILE A 62 -13.89 -9.51 -9.74
CA ILE A 62 -14.75 -10.66 -10.07
C ILE A 62 -15.82 -10.25 -11.08
N GLU A 63 -16.49 -9.12 -10.86
CA GLU A 63 -17.52 -8.59 -11.77
C GLU A 63 -16.94 -8.32 -13.17
N LEU A 64 -15.74 -7.75 -13.26
CA LEU A 64 -15.04 -7.51 -14.53
C LEU A 64 -14.61 -8.79 -15.26
N ALA A 65 -14.48 -9.90 -14.55
CA ALA A 65 -14.07 -11.19 -15.12
C ALA A 65 -15.28 -12.01 -15.63
N GLU A 66 -16.52 -11.55 -15.43
CA GLU A 66 -17.71 -12.22 -15.94
C GLU A 66 -17.72 -12.31 -17.48
N GLY A 67 -18.14 -13.46 -18.01
CA GLY A 67 -18.15 -13.72 -19.45
C GLY A 67 -16.78 -14.09 -20.05
N GLY A 68 -15.74 -14.19 -19.23
CA GLY A 68 -14.41 -14.68 -19.64
C GLY A 68 -14.34 -16.19 -19.87
N SER A 69 -13.18 -16.67 -20.31
CA SER A 69 -12.89 -18.09 -20.55
C SER A 69 -12.64 -18.89 -19.26
N LEU A 70 -12.35 -18.22 -18.15
CA LEU A 70 -12.14 -18.80 -16.83
C LEU A 70 -13.26 -18.37 -15.88
N PRO A 71 -13.55 -19.17 -14.83
CA PRO A 71 -14.46 -18.74 -13.77
C PRO A 71 -14.01 -17.41 -13.16
N PRO A 72 -14.90 -16.42 -12.94
CA PRO A 72 -14.53 -15.09 -12.46
C PRO A 72 -13.75 -15.08 -11.14
N TRP A 73 -14.13 -15.94 -10.19
CA TRP A 73 -13.42 -16.10 -8.92
C TRP A 73 -11.98 -16.59 -9.11
N ALA A 74 -11.71 -17.39 -10.14
CA ALA A 74 -10.37 -17.93 -10.41
C ALA A 74 -9.45 -16.83 -10.94
N VAL A 75 -9.95 -15.95 -11.81
CA VAL A 75 -9.20 -14.78 -12.31
C VAL A 75 -8.80 -13.87 -11.14
N ALA A 76 -9.77 -13.54 -10.27
CA ALA A 76 -9.53 -12.71 -9.10
C ALA A 76 -8.54 -13.37 -8.11
N ALA A 77 -8.69 -14.68 -7.85
CA ALA A 77 -7.79 -15.42 -6.97
C ALA A 77 -6.35 -15.49 -7.50
N ILE A 78 -6.18 -15.75 -8.81
CA ILE A 78 -4.86 -15.76 -9.45
C ILE A 78 -4.22 -14.38 -9.35
N GLY A 79 -4.95 -13.31 -9.64
CA GLY A 79 -4.46 -11.94 -9.51
C GLY A 79 -4.07 -11.59 -8.07
N PHE A 80 -4.90 -11.95 -7.10
CA PHE A 80 -4.64 -11.73 -5.67
C PHE A 80 -3.38 -12.48 -5.20
N LEU A 81 -3.24 -13.77 -5.55
CA LEU A 81 -2.07 -14.57 -5.20
C LEU A 81 -0.80 -14.07 -5.90
N ALA A 82 -0.89 -13.67 -7.16
CA ALA A 82 0.24 -13.09 -7.89
C ALA A 82 0.68 -11.76 -7.26
N GLY A 83 -0.25 -10.90 -6.87
CA GLY A 83 0.04 -9.67 -6.12
C GLY A 83 0.66 -9.95 -4.76
N GLY A 84 0.13 -10.92 -4.01
CA GLY A 84 0.71 -11.36 -2.74
C GLY A 84 2.13 -11.90 -2.90
N ALA A 85 2.37 -12.73 -3.92
CA ALA A 85 3.71 -13.25 -4.25
C ALA A 85 4.67 -12.14 -4.66
N PHE A 86 4.21 -11.14 -5.41
CA PHE A 86 4.99 -9.96 -5.77
C PHE A 86 5.42 -9.16 -4.54
N LEU A 87 4.51 -8.92 -3.60
CA LEU A 87 4.84 -8.20 -2.36
C LEU A 87 5.77 -9.02 -1.46
N TRP A 88 5.51 -10.32 -1.32
CA TRP A 88 6.38 -11.22 -0.58
C TRP A 88 7.80 -11.26 -1.16
N LEU A 89 7.93 -11.31 -2.49
CA LEU A 89 9.24 -11.27 -3.13
C LEU A 89 9.91 -9.91 -2.95
N SER A 90 9.16 -8.81 -3.05
CA SER A 90 9.68 -7.46 -2.85
C SER A 90 10.22 -7.27 -1.45
N ASP A 91 9.51 -7.79 -0.44
CA ASP A 91 9.90 -7.77 0.97
C ASP A 91 11.24 -8.50 1.20
N GLN A 92 11.43 -9.66 0.54
CA GLN A 92 12.67 -10.43 0.63
C GLN A 92 13.86 -9.80 -0.13
N LEU A 93 13.60 -9.02 -1.18
CA LEU A 93 14.66 -8.42 -1.99
C LEU A 93 15.10 -7.05 -1.48
N ILE A 94 14.16 -6.26 -0.96
CA ILE A 94 14.44 -4.86 -0.61
C ILE A 94 15.00 -4.81 0.81
N PRO A 95 16.22 -4.28 1.00
CA PRO A 95 16.79 -4.12 2.32
C PRO A 95 15.98 -3.10 3.12
N HIS A 96 15.43 -3.53 4.25
CA HIS A 96 14.59 -2.66 5.07
C HIS A 96 14.69 -2.99 6.56
N ALA A 97 14.19 -2.08 7.40
CA ALA A 97 14.19 -2.24 8.85
C ALA A 97 12.86 -1.78 9.40
N HIS A 98 12.34 -2.46 10.42
CA HIS A 98 11.13 -2.04 11.12
C HIS A 98 11.46 -1.06 12.25
N LEU A 99 10.44 -0.32 12.68
CA LEU A 99 10.59 0.65 13.79
C LEU A 99 11.01 -0.04 15.10
N ASP A 100 10.54 -1.26 15.33
CA ASP A 100 10.81 -2.03 16.55
C ASP A 100 12.04 -2.95 16.47
N SER A 101 12.74 -3.00 15.32
CA SER A 101 13.94 -3.83 15.14
C SER A 101 15.11 -3.37 16.02
N LYS A 102 15.93 -4.31 16.50
CA LYS A 102 17.15 -3.98 17.27
C LYS A 102 18.22 -3.36 16.36
N PRO A 103 19.18 -2.59 16.91
CA PRO A 103 20.31 -2.09 16.14
C PRO A 103 21.08 -3.25 15.49
N GLY A 104 21.18 -3.25 14.16
CA GLY A 104 21.84 -4.30 13.38
C GLY A 104 20.91 -5.38 12.83
N GLU A 105 19.61 -5.36 13.16
CA GLU A 105 18.61 -6.20 12.51
C GLU A 105 18.03 -5.46 11.29
N SER A 106 18.22 -6.05 10.11
CA SER A 106 17.62 -5.62 8.84
C SER A 106 17.12 -6.85 8.09
N GLU A 107 15.96 -6.72 7.45
CA GLU A 107 15.38 -7.74 6.58
C GLU A 107 15.74 -7.48 5.12
N GLY A 108 15.56 -8.50 4.28
CA GLY A 108 15.99 -8.50 2.90
C GLY A 108 17.49 -8.71 2.72
N ILE A 109 18.05 -8.23 1.60
CA ILE A 109 19.47 -8.39 1.28
C ILE A 109 20.32 -7.59 2.27
N PRO A 110 21.40 -8.15 2.86
CA PRO A 110 22.24 -7.42 3.81
C PRO A 110 22.89 -6.19 3.16
N THR A 111 22.84 -5.03 3.83
CA THR A 111 23.48 -3.79 3.37
C THR A 111 24.10 -2.99 4.50
N ASN A 112 25.01 -2.08 4.15
CA ASN A 112 25.60 -1.11 5.07
C ASN A 112 24.84 0.24 5.10
N LEU A 113 23.57 0.25 4.67
CA LEU A 113 22.77 1.48 4.63
C LEU A 113 22.43 1.99 6.03
N ARG A 114 22.28 3.31 6.18
CA ARG A 114 21.84 3.91 7.44
C ARG A 114 20.42 3.46 7.75
N ARG A 115 20.11 3.23 9.04
CA ARG A 115 18.76 2.85 9.50
C ARG A 115 17.64 3.78 8.98
N SER A 116 17.91 5.08 8.87
CA SER A 116 16.94 6.04 8.31
C SER A 116 16.56 5.72 6.86
N ILE A 117 17.51 5.26 6.06
CA ILE A 117 17.27 4.87 4.67
C ILE A 117 16.46 3.57 4.63
N LEU A 118 16.83 2.59 5.46
CA LEU A 118 16.10 1.33 5.59
C LEU A 118 14.63 1.53 6.01
N LEU A 119 14.36 2.50 6.90
CA LEU A 119 13.00 2.88 7.29
C LEU A 119 12.22 3.54 6.14
N VAL A 120 12.86 4.41 5.35
CA VAL A 120 12.22 5.02 4.17
C VAL A 120 11.91 3.95 3.12
N LEU A 121 12.80 3.00 2.90
CA LEU A 121 12.57 1.87 1.99
C LEU A 121 11.41 1.00 2.49
N ALA A 122 11.36 0.70 3.79
CA ALA A 122 10.24 -0.02 4.40
C ALA A 122 8.89 0.68 4.11
N ILE A 123 8.80 1.98 4.44
CA ILE A 123 7.57 2.77 4.24
C ILE A 123 7.20 2.82 2.74
N THR A 124 8.20 2.99 1.87
CA THR A 124 7.98 3.02 0.41
C THR A 124 7.39 1.71 -0.09
N LEU A 125 7.92 0.57 0.36
CA LEU A 125 7.45 -0.76 -0.02
C LEU A 125 5.98 -0.96 0.36
N HIS A 126 5.57 -0.45 1.53
CA HIS A 126 4.19 -0.56 2.02
C HIS A 126 3.22 0.39 1.28
N ASN A 127 3.71 1.51 0.74
CA ASN A 127 2.90 2.47 -0.01
C ASN A 127 2.73 2.12 -1.50
N ILE A 128 3.57 1.24 -2.06
CA ILE A 128 3.43 0.75 -3.44
C ILE A 128 2.05 0.09 -3.68
N PRO A 129 1.57 -0.86 -2.85
CA PRO A 129 0.23 -1.42 -2.96
C PRO A 129 -0.88 -0.37 -3.01
N GLU A 130 -0.80 0.66 -2.17
CA GLU A 130 -1.82 1.72 -2.10
C GLU A 130 -1.87 2.54 -3.40
N GLY A 131 -0.71 2.94 -3.91
CA GLY A 131 -0.62 3.65 -5.19
C GLY A 131 -1.12 2.82 -6.36
N LEU A 132 -0.77 1.53 -6.40
CA LEU A 132 -1.26 0.60 -7.42
C LEU A 132 -2.78 0.43 -7.36
N ALA A 133 -3.35 0.28 -6.15
CA ALA A 133 -4.79 0.15 -5.96
C ALA A 133 -5.56 1.37 -6.49
N VAL A 134 -5.08 2.59 -6.22
CA VAL A 134 -5.69 3.82 -6.76
C VAL A 134 -5.64 3.86 -8.28
N GLY A 135 -4.49 3.50 -8.87
CA GLY A 135 -4.32 3.44 -10.32
C GLY A 135 -5.24 2.42 -10.99
N VAL A 136 -5.34 1.21 -10.43
CA VAL A 136 -6.23 0.15 -10.93
C VAL A 136 -7.69 0.55 -10.81
N ALA A 137 -8.11 1.11 -9.67
CA ALA A 137 -9.49 1.54 -9.47
C ALA A 137 -9.93 2.62 -10.47
N ILE A 138 -9.06 3.59 -10.76
CA ILE A 138 -9.35 4.63 -11.75
C ILE A 138 -9.30 4.07 -13.17
N GLY A 139 -8.36 3.16 -13.46
CA GLY A 139 -8.28 2.51 -14.76
C GLY A 139 -9.48 1.62 -15.06
N ALA A 140 -10.01 0.93 -14.05
CA ALA A 140 -11.22 0.12 -14.17
C ALA A 140 -12.51 0.94 -14.37
N ALA A 141 -12.52 2.19 -13.90
CA ALA A 141 -13.66 3.10 -14.02
C ALA A 141 -13.64 3.97 -15.29
N ALA A 142 -12.61 3.84 -16.13
CA ALA A 142 -12.38 4.67 -17.32
C ALA A 142 -12.84 3.99 -18.61
#